data_AF-A0A645FDB1-F1
#
_entry.id   AF-A0A645FDB1-F1
#
_cell.length_a   1.000
_cell.length_b   1.000
_cell.length_c   1.000
_cell.angle_alpha   90.00
_cell.angle_beta   90.00
_cell.angle_gamma   90.00
#
_symmetry.space_group_name_H-M   'P 1'
#
loop_
_entity.id
_entity.type
_entity.pdbx_description
1 polymer ?
#
loop_
_entity_poly.entity_id
_entity_poly.type
_entity_poly.pdbx_seq_one_letter_code
_entity_poly.pdbx_strand_id
1 'polypeptide(L)'
;MAPIVAPPAAEAPAPAYSETASHLASEMLAEGLERELAQLRDEVEVMRGELAALREDMQQELAHLRATQTVAPIYGDAMQMAAAGYDASMIAERCGIARAEAELVVALARSRVE
;
A
#
# COMPACT_ATOMS: atom_id res chain seq x y z
N MET A 1 -26.39 -70.01 32.86
CA MET A 1 -25.55 -68.80 32.79
C MET A 1 -24.69 -68.94 31.53
N ALA A 2 -25.05 -68.27 30.43
CA ALA A 2 -24.24 -68.30 29.20
C ALA A 2 -23.07 -67.30 29.37
N PRO A 3 -21.84 -67.63 28.95
CA PRO A 3 -20.70 -66.73 29.09
C PRO A 3 -20.83 -65.56 28.12
N ILE A 4 -20.67 -64.35 28.63
CA ILE A 4 -20.55 -63.13 27.82
C ILE A 4 -19.21 -63.22 27.07
N VAL A 5 -19.27 -63.33 25.75
CA VAL A 5 -18.10 -63.21 24.87
C VAL A 5 -17.65 -61.74 24.92
N ALA A 6 -16.44 -61.52 25.41
CA ALA A 6 -15.79 -60.21 25.36
C ALA A 6 -15.69 -59.76 23.89
N PRO A 7 -15.97 -58.47 23.57
CA PRO A 7 -15.79 -57.98 22.21
C PRO A 7 -14.33 -58.19 21.78
N PRO A 8 -14.08 -58.54 20.50
CA PRO A 8 -12.71 -58.71 20.03
C PRO A 8 -11.97 -57.39 20.22
N ALA A 9 -10.80 -57.46 20.87
CA ALA A 9 -9.91 -56.33 20.98
C ALA A 9 -9.65 -55.80 19.57
N ALA A 10 -9.92 -54.50 19.35
CA ALA A 10 -9.72 -53.86 18.06
C ALA A 10 -8.26 -54.08 17.63
N GLU A 11 -8.09 -54.93 16.62
CA GLU A 11 -6.79 -55.26 16.06
C GLU A 11 -6.22 -53.99 15.42
N ALA A 12 -5.02 -53.58 15.83
CA ALA A 12 -4.38 -52.39 15.27
C ALA A 12 -4.24 -52.57 13.74
N PRO A 13 -4.55 -51.55 12.93
CA PRO A 13 -4.51 -51.67 11.48
C PRO A 13 -3.09 -52.06 11.03
N ALA A 14 -3.01 -52.97 10.06
CA ALA A 14 -1.74 -53.42 9.50
C ALA A 14 -0.89 -52.21 9.03
N PRO A 15 0.44 -52.24 9.20
CA PRO A 15 1.32 -51.08 8.98
C PRO A 15 1.18 -50.43 7.59
N ALA A 16 0.95 -51.23 6.54
CA ALA A 16 0.71 -50.73 5.19
C ALA A 16 -0.54 -49.85 5.06
N TYR A 17 -1.59 -50.11 5.84
CA TYR A 17 -2.80 -49.28 5.87
C TYR A 17 -2.56 -47.95 6.58
N SER A 18 -1.74 -47.95 7.63
CA SER A 18 -1.35 -46.72 8.34
C SER A 18 -0.45 -45.82 7.47
N GLU A 19 0.48 -46.41 6.71
CA GLU A 19 1.36 -45.67 5.81
C GLU A 19 0.59 -45.04 4.64
N THR A 20 -0.32 -45.79 4.03
CA THR A 20 -1.18 -45.28 2.94
C THR A 20 -2.12 -44.17 3.43
N ALA A 21 -2.72 -44.31 4.61
CA ALA A 21 -3.54 -43.26 5.22
C ALA A 21 -2.73 -41.98 5.53
N SER A 22 -1.49 -42.13 6.00
CA SER A 22 -0.58 -41.01 6.24
C SER A 22 -0.19 -40.28 4.95
N HIS A 23 0.10 -41.03 3.88
CA HIS A 23 0.40 -40.47 2.57
C HIS A 23 -0.77 -39.64 2.03
N LEU A 24 -1.98 -40.20 2.08
CA LEU A 24 -3.19 -39.49 1.63
C LEU A 24 -3.44 -38.22 2.44
N ALA A 25 -3.24 -38.27 3.76
CA ALA A 25 -3.36 -37.08 4.62
C ALA A 25 -2.33 -36.00 4.25
N SER A 26 -1.09 -36.40 3.92
CA SER A 26 -0.05 -35.50 3.45
C SER A 26 -0.38 -34.87 2.10
N GLU A 27 -0.93 -35.65 1.15
CA GLU A 27 -1.36 -35.14 -0.16
C GLU A 27 -2.50 -34.13 -0.01
N MET A 28 -3.50 -34.44 0.81
CA MET A 28 -4.62 -33.52 1.08
C MET A 28 -4.15 -32.20 1.71
N LEU A 29 -3.14 -32.27 2.60
CA LEU A 29 -2.54 -31.08 3.19
C LEU A 29 -1.78 -30.27 2.14
N ALA A 30 -0.98 -30.93 1.29
CA ALA A 30 -0.24 -30.28 0.22
C ALA A 30 -1.18 -29.56 -0.76
N GLU A 31 -2.24 -30.23 -1.21
CA GLU A 31 -3.27 -29.63 -2.06
C GLU A 31 -4.00 -28.46 -1.37
N GLY A 32 -4.19 -28.54 -0.05
CA GLY A 32 -4.73 -27.45 0.76
C GLY A 32 -3.85 -26.21 0.70
N LEU A 33 -2.55 -26.38 0.97
CA LEU A 33 -1.57 -25.30 0.96
C LEU A 33 -1.38 -24.72 -0.44
N GLU A 34 -1.39 -25.54 -1.49
CA GLU A 34 -1.31 -25.06 -2.87
C GLU A 34 -2.51 -24.18 -3.24
N ARG A 35 -3.71 -24.55 -2.80
CA ARG A 35 -4.92 -23.73 -2.98
C ARG A 35 -4.84 -22.41 -2.22
N GLU A 36 -4.40 -22.43 -0.96
CA GLU A 36 -4.22 -21.20 -0.18
C GLU A 36 -3.16 -20.28 -0.79
N LEU A 37 -2.04 -20.84 -1.27
CA LEU A 37 -1.01 -20.06 -1.96
C LEU A 37 -1.52 -19.45 -3.27
N ALA A 38 -2.36 -20.18 -4.03
CA ALA A 38 -2.99 -19.63 -5.22
C ALA A 38 -3.92 -18.47 -4.86
N GLN A 39 -4.77 -18.64 -3.84
CA GLN A 39 -5.68 -17.59 -3.37
C GLN A 39 -4.92 -16.34 -2.89
N LEU A 40 -3.87 -16.51 -2.09
CA LEU A 40 -3.05 -15.39 -1.61
C LEU A 40 -2.33 -14.68 -2.77
N ARG A 41 -1.92 -15.39 -3.82
CA ARG A 41 -1.32 -14.77 -5.02
C ARG A 41 -2.35 -13.94 -5.77
N ASP A 42 -3.57 -14.44 -5.92
CA ASP A 42 -4.66 -13.71 -6.55
C ASP A 42 -5.02 -12.44 -5.74
N GLU A 43 -5.12 -12.54 -4.42
CA GLU A 43 -5.35 -11.38 -3.54
C GLU A 43 -4.24 -10.33 -3.65
N VAL A 44 -2.96 -10.76 -3.69
CA VAL A 44 -1.82 -9.86 -3.89
C VAL A 44 -1.91 -9.15 -5.25
N GLU A 45 -2.33 -9.85 -6.30
CA GLU A 45 -2.48 -9.24 -7.62
C GLU A 45 -3.61 -8.19 -7.63
N VAL A 46 -4.75 -8.48 -6.99
CA VAL A 46 -5.84 -7.51 -6.81
C VAL A 46 -5.36 -6.28 -6.06
N MET A 47 -4.70 -6.46 -4.91
CA MET A 47 -4.17 -5.32 -4.11
C MET A 47 -3.15 -4.49 -4.87
N ARG A 48 -2.29 -5.14 -5.69
CA ARG A 48 -1.34 -4.42 -6.55
C ARG A 48 -2.05 -3.60 -7.62
N GLY A 49 -3.12 -4.14 -8.20
CA GLY A 49 -3.98 -3.42 -9.14
C GLY A 49 -4.65 -2.19 -8.51
N GLU A 50 -5.24 -2.36 -7.33
CA GLU A 50 -5.87 -1.25 -6.59
C GLU A 50 -4.86 -0.17 -6.20
N LEU A 51 -3.66 -0.57 -5.75
CA LEU A 51 -2.58 0.37 -5.43
C LEU A 51 -2.09 1.11 -6.68
N ALA A 52 -2.00 0.44 -7.82
CA ALA A 52 -1.64 1.08 -9.08
C ALA A 52 -2.68 2.12 -9.51
N ALA A 53 -3.97 1.80 -9.41
CA ALA A 53 -5.06 2.73 -9.69
C ALA A 53 -5.03 3.94 -8.75
N LEU A 54 -4.90 3.72 -7.43
CA LEU A 54 -4.80 4.81 -6.46
C LEU A 54 -3.59 5.72 -6.71
N ARG A 55 -2.45 5.14 -7.09
CA ARG A 55 -1.25 5.90 -7.45
C ARG A 55 -1.49 6.77 -8.69
N GLU A 56 -2.22 6.26 -9.67
CA GLU A 56 -2.57 7.01 -10.87
C GLU A 56 -3.51 8.17 -10.54
N ASP A 57 -4.56 7.93 -9.75
CA ASP A 57 -5.49 8.97 -9.30
C ASP A 57 -4.76 10.10 -8.56
N MET A 58 -3.89 9.75 -7.61
CA MET A 58 -3.07 10.73 -6.88
C MET A 58 -2.14 11.53 -7.81
N GLN A 59 -1.56 10.87 -8.83
CA GLN A 59 -0.73 11.56 -9.82
C GLN A 59 -1.53 12.55 -10.65
N GLN A 60 -2.76 12.19 -11.03
CA GLN A 60 -3.67 13.07 -11.75
C GLN A 60 -4.08 14.28 -10.89
N GLU A 61 -4.45 14.06 -9.62
CA GLU A 61 -4.75 15.15 -8.69
C GLU A 61 -3.57 16.10 -8.49
N LEU A 62 -2.35 15.57 -8.31
CA LEU A 62 -1.15 16.39 -8.21
C LEU A 62 -0.86 17.17 -9.49
N ALA A 63 -1.08 16.58 -10.66
CA ALA A 63 -0.96 17.28 -11.93
C ALA A 63 -1.98 18.42 -12.02
N HIS A 64 -3.21 18.20 -11.57
CA HIS A 64 -4.25 19.20 -11.54
C HIS A 64 -3.91 20.36 -10.58
N LEU A 65 -3.40 20.06 -9.38
CA LEU A 65 -2.94 21.06 -8.40
C LEU A 65 -1.70 21.84 -8.87
N ARG A 66 -0.83 21.21 -9.66
CA ARG A 66 0.29 21.89 -10.30
C ARG A 66 -0.20 22.81 -11.41
N ALA A 67 -1.12 22.33 -12.25
CA ALA A 67 -1.70 23.14 -13.32
C ALA A 67 -2.40 24.39 -12.78
N THR A 68 -3.10 24.31 -11.63
CA THR A 68 -3.69 25.51 -11.00
C THR A 68 -2.64 26.46 -10.42
N GLN A 69 -1.51 25.94 -9.90
CA GLN A 69 -0.39 26.78 -9.43
C GLN A 69 0.41 27.42 -10.58
N THR A 70 0.50 26.80 -11.75
CA THR A 70 1.28 27.32 -12.89
C THR A 70 0.56 28.41 -13.70
N VAL A 71 -0.72 28.70 -13.44
CA VAL A 71 -1.46 29.80 -14.11
C VAL A 71 -0.89 31.18 -13.75
N ALA A 72 -0.06 31.29 -12.71
CA ALA A 72 0.69 32.51 -12.44
C ALA A 72 2.21 32.20 -12.27
N PRO A 73 2.97 32.10 -13.38
CA PRO A 73 4.40 31.75 -13.36
C PRO A 73 5.23 32.63 -12.41
N ILE A 74 4.82 33.88 -12.24
CA ILE A 74 5.43 34.84 -11.32
C ILE A 74 5.38 34.35 -9.85
N TYR A 75 4.26 33.75 -9.41
CA TYR A 75 4.17 33.23 -8.04
C TYR A 75 4.91 31.90 -7.87
N GLY A 76 5.08 31.12 -8.94
CA GLY A 76 5.88 29.89 -8.92
C GLY A 76 7.36 30.17 -8.60
N ASP A 77 7.92 31.21 -9.20
CA ASP A 77 9.29 31.66 -8.92
C ASP A 77 9.41 32.26 -7.50
N ALA A 78 8.42 33.07 -7.09
CA ALA A 78 8.36 33.62 -5.75
C ALA A 78 8.30 32.53 -4.66
N MET A 79 7.51 31.47 -4.88
CA MET A 79 7.40 30.33 -3.96
C MET A 79 8.71 29.53 -3.87
N GLN A 80 9.43 29.32 -4.97
CA GLN A 80 10.74 28.66 -4.95
C GLN A 80 11.78 29.50 -4.19
N MET A 81 11.79 30.81 -4.39
CA MET A 81 12.66 31.71 -3.62
C MET A 81 12.32 31.68 -2.13
N ALA A 82 11.04 31.72 -1.75
CA ALA A 82 10.64 31.61 -0.35
C ALA A 82 11.05 30.26 0.27
N ALA A 83 10.90 29.15 -0.46
CA ALA A 83 11.35 27.83 -0.01
C ALA A 83 12.89 27.75 0.16
N ALA A 84 13.64 28.52 -0.64
CA ALA A 84 15.09 28.67 -0.50
C ALA A 84 15.53 29.64 0.61
N GLY A 85 14.59 30.26 1.33
CA GLY A 85 14.86 31.12 2.49
C GLY A 85 15.09 32.60 2.18
N TYR A 86 14.79 33.06 0.95
CA TYR A 86 14.85 34.49 0.63
C TYR A 86 13.76 35.28 1.38
N ASP A 87 14.07 36.52 1.76
CA ASP A 87 13.10 37.40 2.41
C ASP A 87 12.10 38.02 1.42
N ALA A 88 10.98 38.51 1.95
CA ALA A 88 9.89 39.07 1.15
C ALA A 88 10.30 40.32 0.34
N SER A 89 11.29 41.09 0.79
CA SER A 89 11.73 42.29 0.06
C SER A 89 12.46 41.89 -1.22
N MET A 90 13.37 40.90 -1.11
CA MET A 90 14.13 40.39 -2.24
C MET A 90 13.24 39.67 -3.26
N ILE A 91 12.22 38.96 -2.78
CA ILE A 91 11.24 38.27 -3.64
C ILE A 91 10.39 39.29 -4.41
N ALA A 92 9.87 40.32 -3.73
CA ALA A 92 9.06 41.37 -4.37
C ALA A 92 9.83 42.07 -5.50
N GLU A 93 11.10 42.40 -5.26
CA GLU A 93 11.97 43.04 -6.25
C GLU A 93 12.25 42.13 -7.46
N ARG A 94 12.60 40.85 -7.22
CA ARG A 94 12.99 39.94 -8.30
C ARG A 94 11.82 39.40 -9.12
N CYS A 95 10.68 39.17 -8.48
CA CYS A 95 9.48 38.64 -9.14
C CYS A 95 8.56 39.75 -9.65
N GLY A 96 8.81 41.02 -9.30
CA GLY A 96 7.97 42.15 -9.72
C GLY A 96 6.56 42.12 -9.11
N ILE A 97 6.41 41.57 -7.90
CA ILE A 97 5.15 41.48 -7.16
C ILE A 97 5.12 42.49 -6.00
N ALA A 98 3.94 42.76 -5.44
CA ALA A 98 3.84 43.68 -4.32
C ALA A 98 4.51 43.10 -3.05
N ARG A 99 5.05 43.97 -2.19
CA ARG A 99 5.66 43.56 -0.92
C ARG A 99 4.72 42.69 -0.06
N ALA A 100 3.46 43.08 0.04
CA ALA A 100 2.45 42.33 0.78
C ALA A 100 2.19 40.93 0.18
N GLU A 101 2.28 40.79 -1.15
CA GLU A 101 2.16 39.50 -1.82
C GLU A 101 3.38 38.61 -1.52
N ALA A 102 4.58 39.18 -1.52
CA ALA A 102 5.78 38.44 -1.15
C ALA A 102 5.78 38.01 0.33
N GLU A 103 5.24 38.83 1.24
CA GLU A 103 5.06 38.47 2.65
C GLU A 103 4.11 37.28 2.81
N LEU A 104 3.00 37.25 2.05
CA LEU A 104 2.09 36.10 2.00
C LEU A 104 2.79 34.83 1.46
N VAL A 105 3.58 34.95 0.39
CA VAL A 105 4.35 33.83 -0.19
C VAL A 105 5.33 33.25 0.83
N VAL A 106 6.05 34.09 1.57
CA VAL A 106 6.98 33.66 2.63
C VAL A 106 6.25 32.96 3.77
N ALA A 107 5.11 33.50 4.21
CA ALA A 107 4.28 32.87 5.24
C ALA A 107 3.75 31.50 4.80
N LEU A 108 3.26 31.40 3.56
CA LEU A 108 2.75 30.17 2.98
C LEU A 108 3.86 29.11 2.86
N ALA A 109 5.05 29.49 2.39
CA ALA A 109 6.18 28.57 2.28
C ALA A 109 6.60 27.99 3.63
N ARG A 110 6.59 28.80 4.70
CA ARG A 110 6.87 28.32 6.07
C ARG A 110 5.82 27.33 6.56
N SER A 111 4.52 27.63 6.36
CA SER A 111 3.41 26.75 6.78
C SER A 111 3.37 25.38 6.11
N ARG A 112 4.13 25.18 5.02
CA ARG A 112 4.23 23.89 4.31
C ARG A 112 5.36 22.99 4.84
N VAL A 113 6.28 23.55 5.63
CA VAL A 113 7.41 22.82 6.22
C VAL A 113 7.13 22.45 7.68
N GLU A 114 6.20 23.16 8.32
CA GLU A 114 5.61 22.84 9.64
C GLU A 114 4.53 21.76 9.53
#